data_AF-A0A956CA78-F1
#
_entry.id   AF-A0A956CA78-F1
#
_cell.length_a   1.000
_cell.length_b   1.000
_cell.length_c   1.000
_cell.angle_alpha   90.00
_cell.angle_beta   90.00
_cell.angle_gamma   90.00
#
_symmetry.space_group_name_H-M   'P 1'
#
loop_
_entity.id
_entity.type
_entity.pdbx_description
1 polymer ?
#
loop_
_entity_poly.entity_id
_entity_poly.type
_entity_poly.pdbx_seq_one_letter_code
_entity_poly.pdbx_strand_id
1 'polypeptide(L)'
;MRRWVLAALLALSAGCSRDWEGFTVADGVAADSGVESGADAGQQQGCSAGEKDCGGVCVKQDLEHGCGESSCSPCAVPNATAKCDPSGSCGFSTCNVDFGDCDGLAANGCEVNLLADPKNCGSCDKVCNGTNQTPVCNQGSCEMSCTTGFGDCNVSATDGCETDLQSDATNCGFCLNACPTGQVCQEGKCTTNCTPPFTQCGDSCVEVNDNPLHCGSCDHKCTSPAGGTGVCVQGNCNFVCSSDLTKCGSGCVDINSDPQNCDGCGKGCFAPANASGVCVGGACDFSCNAPYTKCGSACRNTQTDIDNCGTCGQICPVPTNGEPVCNSGTCGIVCIPPYVACSSQCKNLKTDPQNCGGCGVACASGAACVSGKCLGINDPN
;
A
#
# COMPACT_ATOMS: atom_id res chain seq x y z
N MET A 1 10.66 13.70 -40.54
CA MET A 1 10.24 14.92 -41.29
C MET A 1 8.85 14.68 -41.88
N ARG A 2 8.06 15.73 -42.16
CA ARG A 2 6.57 15.72 -42.28
C ARG A 2 5.97 15.46 -40.88
N ARG A 3 5.27 16.37 -40.17
CA ARG A 3 4.52 17.60 -40.50
C ARG A 3 3.23 17.37 -41.30
N TRP A 4 2.12 17.29 -40.55
CA TRP A 4 0.79 17.83 -40.90
C TRP A 4 0.39 18.86 -39.82
N VAL A 5 -0.59 19.72 -40.11
CA VAL A 5 -0.73 21.06 -39.48
C VAL A 5 -2.20 21.49 -39.43
N LEU A 6 -2.55 22.30 -38.41
CA LEU A 6 -3.84 22.97 -38.16
C LEU A 6 -5.02 22.03 -37.76
N ALA A 7 -6.02 22.47 -36.97
CA ALA A 7 -6.23 23.77 -36.33
C ALA A 7 -6.90 23.63 -34.94
N ALA A 8 -6.67 24.60 -34.05
CA ALA A 8 -7.49 24.82 -32.87
C ALA A 8 -8.41 26.04 -33.09
N LEU A 9 -9.55 26.09 -32.40
CA LEU A 9 -10.47 27.24 -32.42
C LEU A 9 -10.90 27.58 -30.99
N LEU A 10 -11.01 28.88 -30.71
CA LEU A 10 -11.22 29.44 -29.38
C LEU A 10 -12.58 30.14 -29.28
N ALA A 11 -13.12 30.08 -28.06
CA ALA A 11 -14.10 30.96 -27.42
C ALA A 11 -14.95 31.94 -28.26
N LEU A 12 -16.27 31.89 -28.03
CA LEU A 12 -17.18 33.02 -28.27
C LEU A 12 -18.16 33.13 -27.11
N SER A 13 -18.32 34.35 -26.57
CA SER A 13 -19.19 34.66 -25.44
C SER A 13 -20.01 35.92 -25.72
N ALA A 14 -21.33 35.81 -25.52
CA ALA A 14 -22.26 36.91 -25.25
C ALA A 14 -23.63 36.28 -24.92
N GLY A 15 -24.40 36.90 -24.02
CA GLY A 15 -25.77 36.49 -23.73
C GLY A 15 -26.80 37.41 -24.38
N CYS A 16 -28.08 37.05 -24.22
CA CYS A 16 -29.20 37.99 -24.32
C CYS A 16 -30.23 37.65 -23.23
N SER A 17 -30.85 38.70 -22.69
CA SER A 17 -31.81 38.63 -21.58
C SER A 17 -33.26 38.54 -22.08
N ARG A 18 -34.19 38.89 -21.19
CA ARG A 18 -35.62 39.24 -21.34
C ARG A 18 -36.56 38.12 -20.90
N ASP A 19 -37.31 38.24 -19.80
CA ASP A 19 -38.27 39.27 -19.33
C ASP A 19 -39.69 38.68 -19.51
N TRP A 20 -40.48 38.57 -18.44
CA TRP A 20 -41.92 38.87 -18.41
C TRP A 20 -42.41 38.98 -16.96
N GLU A 21 -43.43 39.80 -16.73
CA GLU A 21 -43.73 40.40 -15.41
C GLU A 21 -45.07 39.96 -14.78
N GLY A 22 -45.22 40.24 -13.47
CA GLY A 22 -46.49 40.67 -12.86
C GLY A 22 -47.16 39.75 -11.80
N PHE A 23 -48.19 40.17 -11.06
CA PHE A 23 -48.65 41.51 -10.63
C PHE A 23 -49.87 41.37 -9.66
N THR A 24 -50.03 41.94 -8.46
CA THR A 24 -49.16 42.46 -7.38
C THR A 24 -49.95 42.47 -6.05
N VAL A 25 -49.26 42.26 -4.91
CA VAL A 25 -49.47 42.89 -3.57
C VAL A 25 -50.89 43.09 -2.97
N ALA A 26 -51.06 42.57 -1.75
CA ALA A 26 -51.78 43.21 -0.62
C ALA A 26 -51.20 42.62 0.68
N ASP A 27 -50.38 43.36 1.43
CA ASP A 27 -50.73 44.13 2.64
C ASP A 27 -50.84 43.28 3.92
N GLY A 28 -50.14 43.71 4.99
CA GLY A 28 -50.09 43.03 6.29
C GLY A 28 -50.49 43.95 7.43
N VAL A 29 -51.16 43.40 8.46
CA VAL A 29 -51.63 44.12 9.65
C VAL A 29 -51.34 43.31 10.92
N ALA A 30 -51.16 44.04 12.02
CA ALA A 30 -50.77 43.64 13.38
C ALA A 30 -51.19 42.27 13.95
N ALA A 31 -50.39 41.79 14.91
CA ALA A 31 -50.75 40.72 15.85
C ALA A 31 -51.56 41.26 17.05
N ASP A 32 -52.36 40.41 17.69
CA ASP A 32 -52.14 39.94 19.09
C ASP A 32 -53.15 38.85 19.52
N SER A 33 -52.82 38.12 20.59
CA SER A 33 -53.69 37.48 21.58
C SER A 33 -54.92 36.67 21.13
N GLY A 34 -54.82 35.34 21.19
CA GLY A 34 -55.97 34.43 21.07
C GLY A 34 -55.63 32.96 21.32
N VAL A 35 -55.55 32.55 22.60
CA VAL A 35 -55.43 31.13 22.97
C VAL A 35 -56.82 30.56 23.20
N GLU A 36 -57.31 29.74 22.27
CA GLU A 36 -58.38 28.77 22.53
C GLU A 36 -57.96 27.37 22.08
N SER A 37 -58.37 26.36 22.84
CA SER A 37 -57.92 24.98 22.69
C SER A 37 -58.71 24.25 21.61
N GLY A 38 -58.12 24.11 20.42
CA GLY A 38 -58.56 23.19 19.38
C GLY A 38 -57.55 22.06 19.19
N ALA A 39 -57.98 20.81 19.39
CA ALA A 39 -57.12 19.66 19.15
C ALA A 39 -57.25 19.18 17.70
N ASP A 40 -56.19 19.37 16.92
CA ASP A 40 -55.72 18.28 16.06
C ASP A 40 -54.19 18.28 16.02
N ALA A 41 -53.59 17.26 16.62
CA ALA A 41 -52.17 16.99 16.43
C ALA A 41 -52.04 16.22 15.11
N GLY A 42 -51.96 16.97 14.01
CA GLY A 42 -51.69 16.44 12.68
C GLY A 42 -50.33 15.77 12.61
N GLN A 43 -50.24 14.57 13.17
CA GLN A 43 -49.07 13.72 13.08
C GLN A 43 -48.77 13.49 11.60
N GLN A 44 -47.48 13.41 11.26
CA GLN A 44 -47.11 12.66 10.07
C GLN A 44 -47.57 11.23 10.32
N GLN A 45 -48.72 10.87 9.75
CA GLN A 45 -49.35 9.58 9.93
C GLN A 45 -48.57 8.55 9.10
N GLY A 46 -47.41 8.15 9.65
CA GLY A 46 -46.57 7.11 9.10
C GLY A 46 -47.37 5.83 8.89
N CYS A 47 -46.91 5.04 7.94
CA CYS A 47 -47.59 3.84 7.50
C CYS A 47 -47.81 2.82 8.64
N SER A 48 -48.78 1.92 8.46
CA SER A 48 -49.16 0.94 9.48
C SER A 48 -47.97 0.03 9.84
N ALA A 49 -48.02 -0.64 11.00
CA ALA A 49 -46.97 -1.59 11.36
C ALA A 49 -46.83 -2.70 10.29
N GLY A 50 -45.66 -2.81 9.65
CA GLY A 50 -45.40 -3.69 8.50
C GLY A 50 -45.56 -3.03 7.11
N GLU A 51 -45.86 -1.73 7.08
CA GLU A 51 -45.93 -0.88 5.89
C GLU A 51 -44.91 0.26 5.98
N LYS A 52 -44.51 0.80 4.84
CA LYS A 52 -43.51 1.88 4.68
C LYS A 52 -43.95 2.86 3.60
N ASP A 53 -43.41 4.07 3.65
CA ASP A 53 -43.66 5.09 2.62
C ASP A 53 -42.73 4.91 1.41
N CYS A 54 -43.31 4.65 0.25
CA CYS A 54 -42.61 4.60 -1.03
C CYS A 54 -43.13 5.67 -2.01
N GLY A 55 -42.91 6.93 -1.65
CA GLY A 55 -43.14 8.08 -2.53
C GLY A 55 -44.47 8.80 -2.31
N GLY A 56 -44.95 8.84 -1.07
CA GLY A 56 -46.29 9.30 -0.69
C GLY A 56 -47.34 8.19 -0.68
N VAL A 57 -46.92 6.92 -0.70
CA VAL A 57 -47.80 5.74 -0.76
C VAL A 57 -47.31 4.71 0.26
N CYS A 58 -48.19 4.33 1.19
CA CYS A 58 -47.94 3.24 2.12
C CYS A 58 -48.05 1.88 1.41
N VAL A 59 -46.94 1.15 1.36
CA VAL A 59 -46.81 -0.17 0.75
C VAL A 59 -46.25 -1.16 1.76
N LYS A 60 -46.47 -2.46 1.55
CA LYS A 60 -45.97 -3.49 2.47
C LYS A 60 -44.49 -3.77 2.25
N GLN A 61 -43.87 -4.40 3.24
CA GLN A 61 -42.55 -5.01 3.09
C GLN A 61 -42.73 -6.38 2.40
N ASP A 62 -42.56 -6.41 1.08
CA ASP A 62 -42.80 -7.59 0.25
C ASP A 62 -41.85 -7.64 -0.99
N LEU A 63 -42.03 -8.63 -1.86
CA LEU A 63 -41.18 -8.82 -3.03
C LEU A 63 -41.40 -7.79 -4.14
N GLU A 64 -42.58 -7.17 -4.20
CA GLU A 64 -42.95 -6.20 -5.25
C GLU A 64 -42.53 -4.77 -4.85
N HIS A 65 -42.56 -4.46 -3.56
CA HIS A 65 -42.27 -3.13 -3.00
C HIS A 65 -40.97 -3.08 -2.18
N GLY A 66 -40.22 -4.19 -2.14
CA GLY A 66 -38.93 -4.32 -1.48
C GLY A 66 -39.01 -4.82 -0.04
N CYS A 67 -37.95 -5.49 0.41
CA CYS A 67 -37.97 -6.26 1.66
C CYS A 67 -37.73 -5.44 2.93
N GLY A 68 -37.07 -4.28 2.85
CA GLY A 68 -36.64 -3.51 4.01
C GLY A 68 -37.45 -2.22 4.22
N GLU A 69 -37.39 -1.68 5.44
CA GLU A 69 -38.02 -0.41 5.87
C GLU A 69 -37.73 0.77 4.91
N SER A 70 -36.53 0.82 4.34
CA SER A 70 -36.01 1.95 3.56
C SER A 70 -35.80 1.69 2.06
N SER A 71 -36.08 0.47 1.58
CA SER A 71 -35.84 0.09 0.18
C SER A 71 -37.17 -0.16 -0.55
N CYS A 72 -37.48 0.70 -1.51
CA CYS A 72 -38.71 0.64 -2.32
C CYS A 72 -38.53 -0.10 -3.65
N SER A 73 -37.35 -0.70 -3.89
CA SER A 73 -37.07 -1.47 -5.10
C SER A 73 -37.62 -2.90 -4.97
N PRO A 74 -38.29 -3.46 -6.00
CA PRO A 74 -38.71 -4.86 -6.01
C PRO A 74 -37.52 -5.80 -5.75
N CYS A 75 -37.76 -6.88 -4.99
CA CYS A 75 -36.76 -7.90 -4.74
C CYS A 75 -36.71 -8.89 -5.92
N ALA A 76 -35.89 -8.57 -6.92
CA ALA A 76 -35.65 -9.40 -8.09
C ALA A 76 -34.23 -9.99 -8.06
N VAL A 77 -34.13 -11.31 -7.93
CA VAL A 77 -32.87 -12.06 -7.91
C VAL A 77 -32.72 -12.91 -9.19
N PRO A 78 -31.67 -12.68 -10.00
CA PRO A 78 -31.31 -13.54 -11.13
C PRO A 78 -31.34 -15.03 -10.83
N ASN A 79 -31.99 -15.79 -11.71
CA ASN A 79 -32.06 -17.25 -11.74
C ASN A 79 -32.45 -17.93 -10.41
N ALA A 80 -33.23 -17.25 -9.55
CA ALA A 80 -33.63 -17.78 -8.26
C ALA A 80 -35.07 -17.40 -7.88
N THR A 81 -35.65 -18.13 -6.92
CA THR A 81 -36.94 -17.79 -6.33
C THR A 81 -36.75 -16.74 -5.24
N ALA A 82 -37.20 -15.51 -5.50
CA ALA A 82 -37.01 -14.37 -4.61
C ALA A 82 -37.67 -14.54 -3.24
N LYS A 83 -37.01 -14.04 -2.19
CA LYS A 83 -37.44 -14.10 -0.79
C LYS A 83 -36.94 -12.88 -0.02
N CYS A 84 -37.79 -12.31 0.83
CA CYS A 84 -37.35 -11.39 1.88
C CYS A 84 -36.82 -12.17 3.09
N ASP A 85 -35.63 -11.82 3.55
CA ASP A 85 -35.06 -12.30 4.81
C ASP A 85 -35.69 -11.56 6.02
N PRO A 86 -35.81 -12.17 7.22
CA PRO A 86 -36.32 -11.48 8.40
C PRO A 86 -35.52 -10.24 8.86
N SER A 87 -34.31 -10.03 8.33
CA SER A 87 -33.55 -8.77 8.48
C SER A 87 -34.06 -7.61 7.61
N GLY A 88 -35.03 -7.85 6.71
CA GLY A 88 -35.44 -6.91 5.67
C GLY A 88 -34.55 -6.93 4.43
N SER A 89 -33.58 -7.84 4.35
CA SER A 89 -32.72 -8.01 3.17
C SER A 89 -33.45 -8.73 2.03
N CYS A 90 -33.16 -8.35 0.78
CA CYS A 90 -33.58 -9.14 -0.39
C CYS A 90 -32.61 -10.30 -0.60
N GLY A 91 -33.14 -11.47 -0.97
CA GLY A 91 -32.36 -12.61 -1.44
C GLY A 91 -33.25 -13.68 -2.07
N PHE A 92 -32.86 -14.95 -1.95
CA PHE A 92 -33.61 -16.08 -2.52
C PHE A 92 -33.96 -17.18 -1.50
N SER A 93 -34.92 -18.05 -1.85
CA SER A 93 -35.22 -19.29 -1.10
C SER A 93 -34.55 -20.53 -1.70
N THR A 94 -34.48 -20.58 -3.03
CA THR A 94 -33.90 -21.65 -3.85
C THR A 94 -33.42 -21.07 -5.18
N CYS A 95 -32.26 -21.50 -5.67
CA CYS A 95 -31.90 -21.30 -7.08
C CYS A 95 -32.91 -22.00 -8.00
N ASN A 96 -33.00 -21.54 -9.25
CA ASN A 96 -33.60 -22.31 -10.32
C ASN A 96 -32.76 -23.57 -10.60
N VAL A 97 -33.38 -24.56 -11.24
CA VAL A 97 -32.66 -25.73 -11.76
C VAL A 97 -31.51 -25.26 -12.66
N ASP A 98 -30.37 -25.95 -12.57
CA ASP A 98 -29.12 -25.67 -13.30
C ASP A 98 -28.32 -24.42 -12.88
N PHE A 99 -28.76 -23.67 -11.86
CA PHE A 99 -28.05 -22.50 -11.34
C PHE A 99 -27.55 -22.65 -9.91
N GLY A 100 -26.45 -21.95 -9.59
CA GLY A 100 -25.86 -21.88 -8.25
C GLY A 100 -25.49 -20.45 -7.85
N ASP A 101 -25.63 -20.18 -6.55
CA ASP A 101 -24.95 -19.10 -5.83
C ASP A 101 -23.55 -19.62 -5.47
N CYS A 102 -22.52 -19.00 -6.06
CA CYS A 102 -21.12 -19.44 -5.93
C CYS A 102 -20.18 -18.36 -5.38
N ASP A 103 -20.69 -17.19 -4.97
CA ASP A 103 -19.95 -16.21 -4.16
C ASP A 103 -20.48 -16.09 -2.72
N GLY A 104 -21.62 -16.72 -2.42
CA GLY A 104 -22.30 -16.73 -1.13
C GLY A 104 -23.18 -15.50 -0.89
N LEU A 105 -23.41 -14.67 -1.92
CA LEU A 105 -24.10 -13.39 -1.80
C LEU A 105 -25.52 -13.49 -2.35
N ALA A 106 -26.42 -14.09 -1.55
CA ALA A 106 -27.83 -14.28 -1.89
C ALA A 106 -28.60 -13.04 -2.39
N ALA A 107 -28.07 -11.82 -2.21
CA ALA A 107 -28.59 -10.57 -2.75
C ALA A 107 -28.42 -10.40 -4.28
N ASN A 108 -27.44 -11.08 -4.91
CA ASN A 108 -27.27 -11.09 -6.38
C ASN A 108 -27.94 -12.29 -7.08
N GLY A 109 -28.37 -13.31 -6.33
CA GLY A 109 -29.19 -14.42 -6.83
C GLY A 109 -28.39 -15.70 -6.99
N CYS A 110 -28.52 -16.35 -8.15
CA CYS A 110 -27.73 -17.51 -8.53
C CYS A 110 -27.13 -17.25 -9.91
N GLU A 111 -25.91 -16.70 -9.94
CA GLU A 111 -25.28 -16.09 -11.12
C GLU A 111 -24.79 -17.13 -12.12
N VAL A 112 -24.50 -18.32 -11.61
CA VAL A 112 -23.66 -19.31 -12.29
C VAL A 112 -24.50 -20.42 -12.88
N ASN A 113 -24.41 -20.62 -14.20
CA ASN A 113 -25.00 -21.77 -14.88
C ASN A 113 -24.06 -22.99 -14.73
N LEU A 114 -24.45 -23.91 -13.85
CA LEU A 114 -23.66 -25.09 -13.49
C LEU A 114 -23.55 -26.10 -14.64
N LEU A 115 -24.39 -26.03 -15.68
CA LEU A 115 -24.29 -26.91 -16.84
C LEU A 115 -23.27 -26.46 -17.88
N ALA A 116 -22.82 -25.20 -17.82
CA ALA A 116 -22.05 -24.55 -18.89
C ALA A 116 -20.81 -23.74 -18.45
N ASP A 117 -20.69 -23.34 -17.17
CA ASP A 117 -19.50 -22.64 -16.68
C ASP A 117 -18.34 -23.62 -16.39
N PRO A 118 -17.19 -23.56 -17.10
CA PRO A 118 -16.04 -24.40 -16.82
C PRO A 118 -15.36 -24.13 -15.48
N LYS A 119 -15.75 -23.08 -14.73
CA LYS A 119 -15.24 -22.83 -13.36
C LYS A 119 -16.11 -23.45 -12.26
N ASN A 120 -17.35 -23.82 -12.58
CA ASN A 120 -18.36 -24.23 -11.61
C ASN A 120 -19.21 -25.38 -12.19
N CYS A 121 -18.55 -26.33 -12.86
CA CYS A 121 -19.24 -27.29 -13.70
C CYS A 121 -19.91 -28.38 -12.85
N GLY A 122 -21.23 -28.39 -12.76
CA GLY A 122 -22.04 -29.31 -11.96
C GLY A 122 -22.13 -28.97 -10.47
N SER A 123 -21.25 -28.10 -9.97
CA SER A 123 -21.30 -27.49 -8.64
C SER A 123 -20.37 -26.28 -8.58
N CYS A 124 -20.59 -25.36 -7.65
CA CYS A 124 -19.64 -24.28 -7.37
C CYS A 124 -18.24 -24.84 -7.07
N ASP A 125 -17.20 -24.06 -7.43
CA ASP A 125 -15.77 -24.38 -7.32
C ASP A 125 -15.29 -25.63 -8.09
N LYS A 126 -16.17 -26.35 -8.81
CA LYS A 126 -15.80 -27.50 -9.66
C LYS A 126 -15.25 -27.00 -11.00
N VAL A 127 -14.04 -26.44 -10.94
CA VAL A 127 -13.28 -25.99 -12.11
C VAL A 127 -12.87 -27.20 -12.95
N CYS A 128 -13.27 -27.21 -14.22
CA CYS A 128 -12.69 -28.07 -15.24
C CYS A 128 -11.28 -27.57 -15.55
N ASN A 129 -10.26 -28.17 -14.95
CA ASN A 129 -8.87 -27.76 -15.08
C ASN A 129 -7.94 -28.97 -14.99
N GLY A 130 -6.84 -28.92 -15.72
CA GLY A 130 -5.78 -29.91 -15.76
C GLY A 130 -4.71 -29.50 -16.77
N THR A 131 -3.70 -30.34 -16.97
CA THR A 131 -2.55 -29.96 -17.81
C THR A 131 -2.96 -29.81 -19.28
N ASN A 132 -2.66 -28.67 -19.89
CA ASN A 132 -2.85 -28.35 -21.33
C ASN A 132 -4.25 -28.60 -21.95
N GLN A 133 -5.31 -28.75 -21.15
CA GLN A 133 -6.68 -28.94 -21.63
C GLN A 133 -7.41 -27.61 -21.84
N THR A 134 -8.25 -27.54 -22.87
CA THR A 134 -9.25 -26.50 -23.05
C THR A 134 -10.42 -26.79 -22.10
N PRO A 135 -10.78 -25.88 -21.18
CA PRO A 135 -11.76 -26.16 -20.13
C PRO A 135 -13.18 -26.11 -20.70
N VAL A 136 -13.83 -27.27 -20.82
CA VAL A 136 -15.21 -27.41 -21.33
C VAL A 136 -16.11 -27.97 -20.24
N CYS A 137 -17.20 -27.27 -19.94
CA CYS A 137 -18.32 -27.84 -19.19
C CYS A 137 -19.44 -28.22 -20.16
N ASN A 138 -19.86 -29.48 -20.12
CA ASN A 138 -20.96 -30.01 -20.92
C ASN A 138 -21.93 -30.74 -19.99
N GLN A 139 -23.14 -30.18 -19.81
CA GLN A 139 -24.19 -30.73 -18.97
C GLN A 139 -23.72 -31.03 -17.53
N GLY A 140 -22.92 -30.13 -16.94
CA GLY A 140 -22.40 -30.25 -15.57
C GLY A 140 -21.25 -31.27 -15.39
N SER A 141 -20.85 -31.91 -16.48
CA SER A 141 -19.66 -32.75 -16.56
C SER A 141 -18.52 -32.00 -17.24
N CYS A 142 -17.30 -32.13 -16.71
CA CYS A 142 -16.13 -31.61 -17.40
C CYS A 142 -15.80 -32.53 -18.57
N GLU A 143 -15.76 -31.98 -19.78
CA GLU A 143 -15.38 -32.71 -20.98
C GLU A 143 -13.91 -32.43 -21.32
N MET A 144 -13.15 -33.48 -21.58
CA MET A 144 -11.74 -33.36 -21.92
C MET A 144 -11.58 -32.98 -23.40
N SER A 145 -10.86 -31.89 -23.65
CA SER A 145 -10.42 -31.48 -24.98
C SER A 145 -9.02 -30.90 -24.89
N CYS A 146 -8.05 -31.51 -25.57
CA CYS A 146 -6.67 -31.02 -25.53
C CYS A 146 -6.51 -29.70 -26.29
N THR A 147 -5.66 -28.81 -25.77
CA THR A 147 -5.20 -27.64 -26.52
C THR A 147 -4.39 -28.12 -27.74
N THR A 148 -4.48 -27.40 -28.86
CA THR A 148 -3.77 -27.75 -30.10
C THR A 148 -2.28 -27.99 -29.84
N GLY A 149 -1.79 -29.18 -30.21
CA GLY A 149 -0.41 -29.60 -29.98
C GLY A 149 -0.22 -30.54 -28.79
N PHE A 150 -1.23 -30.77 -27.94
CA PHE A 150 -1.15 -31.68 -26.80
C PHE A 150 -2.08 -32.89 -26.94
N GLY A 151 -1.75 -33.97 -26.24
CA GLY A 151 -2.55 -35.20 -26.18
C GLY A 151 -2.60 -35.78 -24.77
N ASP A 152 -3.73 -36.42 -24.46
CA ASP A 152 -3.85 -37.45 -23.42
C ASP A 152 -3.36 -38.76 -24.03
N CYS A 153 -2.17 -39.21 -23.65
CA CYS A 153 -1.55 -40.42 -24.21
C CYS A 153 -1.49 -41.60 -23.21
N ASN A 154 -1.88 -41.38 -21.95
CA ASN A 154 -2.07 -42.44 -20.95
C ASN A 154 -3.55 -42.86 -20.80
N VAL A 155 -4.48 -42.13 -21.44
CA VAL A 155 -5.94 -42.26 -21.40
C VAL A 155 -6.51 -41.97 -20.00
N SER A 156 -6.00 -40.92 -19.36
CA SER A 156 -6.37 -40.49 -18.01
C SER A 156 -6.94 -39.07 -17.99
N ALA A 157 -8.27 -39.00 -17.89
CA ALA A 157 -9.02 -37.77 -17.75
C ALA A 157 -8.70 -36.93 -16.48
N THR A 158 -7.75 -37.35 -15.63
CA THR A 158 -7.48 -36.74 -14.30
C THR A 158 -6.19 -35.91 -14.21
N ASP A 159 -5.21 -36.11 -15.10
CA ASP A 159 -3.94 -35.37 -15.15
C ASP A 159 -3.85 -34.44 -16.38
N GLY A 160 -4.57 -34.75 -17.46
CA GLY A 160 -4.90 -33.79 -18.51
C GLY A 160 -4.52 -34.27 -19.90
N CYS A 161 -3.90 -33.38 -20.67
CA CYS A 161 -3.21 -33.68 -21.91
C CYS A 161 -1.71 -33.42 -21.67
N GLU A 162 -1.10 -34.35 -20.95
CA GLU A 162 0.25 -34.27 -20.40
C GLU A 162 1.36 -34.29 -21.47
N THR A 163 1.06 -34.83 -22.66
CA THR A 163 2.04 -35.09 -23.71
C THR A 163 2.07 -33.98 -24.76
N ASP A 164 3.24 -33.37 -24.99
CA ASP A 164 3.47 -32.39 -26.08
C ASP A 164 3.74 -33.09 -27.41
N LEU A 165 2.71 -33.19 -28.24
CA LEU A 165 2.78 -33.80 -29.57
C LEU A 165 3.63 -32.96 -30.55
N GLN A 166 4.06 -31.74 -30.22
CA GLN A 166 4.85 -30.90 -31.13
C GLN A 166 6.37 -31.08 -30.99
N SER A 167 6.86 -31.55 -29.83
CA SER A 167 8.28 -31.70 -29.54
C SER A 167 8.69 -33.06 -28.93
N ASP A 168 7.75 -33.87 -28.44
CA ASP A 168 8.05 -35.22 -27.96
C ASP A 168 8.36 -36.19 -29.10
N ALA A 169 9.61 -36.63 -29.19
CA ALA A 169 10.08 -37.62 -30.16
C ALA A 169 9.44 -39.02 -29.99
N THR A 170 8.71 -39.29 -28.91
CA THR A 170 7.98 -40.55 -28.67
C THR A 170 6.48 -40.48 -29.01
N ASN A 171 5.93 -39.27 -29.18
CA ASN A 171 4.50 -39.01 -29.41
C ASN A 171 4.26 -37.95 -30.51
N CYS A 172 5.10 -37.94 -31.54
CA CYS A 172 5.21 -36.81 -32.45
C CYS A 172 4.00 -36.67 -33.39
N GLY A 173 3.22 -35.60 -33.22
CA GLY A 173 1.99 -35.30 -33.97
C GLY A 173 0.75 -36.06 -33.50
N PHE A 174 0.92 -37.23 -32.89
CA PHE A 174 -0.12 -38.01 -32.21
C PHE A 174 0.50 -39.04 -31.26
N CYS A 175 -0.27 -39.45 -30.25
CA CYS A 175 0.17 -40.41 -29.22
C CYS A 175 0.75 -41.70 -29.83
N LEU A 176 1.83 -42.19 -29.21
CA LEU A 176 2.62 -43.36 -29.57
C LEU A 176 3.31 -43.31 -30.95
N ASN A 177 3.31 -42.15 -31.63
CA ASN A 177 4.04 -41.95 -32.88
C ASN A 177 5.52 -41.61 -32.63
N ALA A 178 6.28 -42.61 -32.20
CA ALA A 178 7.71 -42.45 -31.98
C ALA A 178 8.49 -42.23 -33.29
N CYS A 179 9.34 -41.22 -33.32
CA CYS A 179 10.17 -40.89 -34.46
C CYS A 179 11.24 -41.97 -34.72
N PRO A 180 11.59 -42.24 -36.00
CA PRO A 180 12.69 -43.14 -36.34
C PRO A 180 14.01 -42.71 -35.69
N THR A 181 14.87 -43.68 -35.33
CA THR A 181 16.17 -43.43 -34.69
C THR A 181 17.00 -42.38 -35.44
N GLY A 182 17.37 -41.30 -34.74
CA GLY A 182 18.11 -40.17 -35.32
C GLY A 182 17.23 -39.12 -36.02
N GLN A 183 15.91 -39.16 -35.81
CA GLN A 183 15.00 -38.06 -36.12
C GLN A 183 14.45 -37.42 -34.84
N VAL A 184 14.15 -36.13 -34.92
CA VAL A 184 13.61 -35.29 -33.85
C VAL A 184 12.18 -34.86 -34.18
N CYS A 185 11.36 -34.59 -33.16
CA CYS A 185 10.05 -34.00 -33.40
C CYS A 185 10.15 -32.48 -33.52
N GLN A 186 9.54 -31.92 -34.58
CA GLN A 186 9.38 -30.48 -34.76
C GLN A 186 7.99 -30.21 -35.37
N GLU A 187 7.18 -29.37 -34.74
CA GLU A 187 5.82 -29.00 -35.20
C GLU A 187 4.94 -30.24 -35.51
N GLY A 188 5.06 -31.28 -34.68
CA GLY A 188 4.30 -32.54 -34.82
C GLY A 188 4.73 -33.40 -36.01
N LYS A 189 5.96 -33.23 -36.51
CA LYS A 189 6.53 -34.01 -37.61
C LYS A 189 7.94 -34.48 -37.25
N CYS A 190 8.23 -35.75 -37.53
CA CYS A 190 9.58 -36.27 -37.42
C CYS A 190 10.45 -35.73 -38.55
N THR A 191 11.61 -35.17 -38.22
CA THR A 191 12.59 -34.61 -39.16
C THR A 191 14.01 -35.06 -38.82
N THR A 192 14.87 -35.22 -39.81
CA THR A 192 16.28 -35.61 -39.62
C THR A 192 17.13 -34.51 -38.98
N ASN A 193 16.72 -33.24 -39.11
CA ASN A 193 17.40 -32.09 -38.51
C ASN A 193 16.37 -31.02 -38.14
N CYS A 194 16.67 -30.19 -37.15
CA CYS A 194 15.85 -29.01 -36.85
C CYS A 194 15.91 -27.97 -37.97
N THR A 195 14.73 -27.46 -38.35
CA THR A 195 14.58 -26.33 -39.26
C THR A 195 14.99 -25.04 -38.53
N PRO A 196 15.88 -24.20 -39.09
CA PRO A 196 16.24 -22.91 -38.49
C PRO A 196 15.02 -22.02 -38.22
N PRO A 197 14.97 -21.25 -37.12
CA PRO A 197 16.08 -20.91 -36.22
C PRO A 197 16.39 -21.95 -35.12
N PHE A 198 15.63 -23.05 -35.03
CA PHE A 198 15.77 -24.04 -33.98
C PHE A 198 17.10 -24.81 -34.08
N THR A 199 17.70 -25.10 -32.92
CA THR A 199 18.90 -25.93 -32.77
C THR A 199 18.51 -27.30 -32.23
N GLN A 200 19.21 -28.34 -32.68
CA GLN A 200 19.00 -29.70 -32.19
C GLN A 200 19.73 -29.92 -30.86
N CYS A 201 18.97 -30.33 -29.84
CA CYS A 201 19.49 -30.68 -28.52
C CYS A 201 19.00 -32.09 -28.16
N GLY A 202 19.85 -33.08 -28.45
CA GLY A 202 19.47 -34.49 -28.39
C GLY A 202 18.36 -34.80 -29.40
N ASP A 203 17.23 -35.29 -28.89
CA ASP A 203 16.08 -35.71 -29.67
C ASP A 203 15.02 -34.61 -29.87
N SER A 204 15.28 -33.38 -29.38
CA SER A 204 14.35 -32.24 -29.44
C SER A 204 14.92 -31.03 -30.21
N CYS A 205 14.03 -30.26 -30.82
CA CYS A 205 14.34 -28.96 -31.43
C CYS A 205 14.00 -27.81 -30.48
N VAL A 206 15.01 -27.06 -30.03
CA VAL A 206 14.81 -25.90 -29.15
C VAL A 206 15.21 -24.61 -29.87
N GLU A 207 14.43 -23.56 -29.66
CA GLU A 207 14.85 -22.20 -29.96
C GLU A 207 15.93 -21.82 -28.92
N VAL A 208 17.06 -21.23 -29.34
CA VAL A 208 18.21 -20.93 -28.46
C VAL A 208 18.48 -19.43 -28.30
N ASN A 209 17.77 -18.57 -29.02
CA ASN A 209 17.98 -17.13 -29.00
C ASN A 209 17.12 -16.40 -27.96
N ASP A 210 16.00 -16.98 -27.54
CA ASP A 210 14.99 -16.40 -26.64
C ASP A 210 14.58 -17.36 -25.49
N ASN A 211 14.90 -18.65 -25.56
CA ASN A 211 14.61 -19.63 -24.51
C ASN A 211 15.56 -19.51 -23.29
N PRO A 212 15.09 -19.18 -22.07
CA PRO A 212 15.94 -19.04 -20.89
C PRO A 212 16.53 -20.34 -20.33
N LEU A 213 16.13 -21.51 -20.85
CA LEU A 213 16.67 -22.83 -20.45
C LEU A 213 17.76 -23.36 -21.41
N HIS A 214 17.81 -22.87 -22.66
CA HIS A 214 18.73 -23.32 -23.72
C HIS A 214 19.40 -22.12 -24.42
N CYS A 215 19.82 -21.12 -23.65
CA CYS A 215 20.19 -19.82 -24.21
C CYS A 215 21.61 -19.83 -24.82
N GLY A 216 21.70 -19.64 -26.14
CA GLY A 216 22.94 -19.70 -26.91
C GLY A 216 23.44 -21.12 -27.20
N SER A 217 23.11 -22.09 -26.35
CA SER A 217 23.34 -23.52 -26.58
C SER A 217 22.36 -24.39 -25.78
N CYS A 218 22.29 -25.68 -26.13
CA CYS A 218 21.61 -26.69 -25.33
C CYS A 218 21.94 -26.58 -23.84
N ASP A 219 20.91 -26.72 -23.00
CA ASP A 219 20.93 -26.79 -21.54
C ASP A 219 21.62 -25.61 -20.82
N HIS A 220 21.87 -24.52 -21.55
CA HIS A 220 22.44 -23.29 -21.01
C HIS A 220 21.35 -22.44 -20.33
N LYS A 221 20.95 -22.90 -19.15
CA LYS A 221 19.95 -22.22 -18.32
C LYS A 221 20.48 -20.90 -17.76
N CYS A 222 19.77 -19.81 -18.04
CA CYS A 222 20.07 -18.50 -17.49
C CYS A 222 19.81 -18.44 -15.98
N THR A 223 20.80 -17.99 -15.24
CA THR A 223 20.70 -17.68 -13.80
C THR A 223 20.39 -16.19 -13.61
N SER A 224 19.96 -15.81 -12.40
CA SER A 224 19.63 -14.42 -12.05
C SER A 224 19.91 -14.14 -10.57
N PRO A 225 20.14 -12.87 -10.18
CA PRO A 225 20.26 -12.47 -8.79
C PRO A 225 18.92 -12.61 -8.05
N ALA A 226 18.94 -12.52 -6.71
CA ALA A 226 17.72 -12.40 -5.92
C ALA A 226 16.87 -11.20 -6.40
N GLY A 227 15.55 -11.38 -6.48
CA GLY A 227 14.65 -10.38 -7.06
C GLY A 227 14.73 -10.23 -8.59
N GLY A 228 15.45 -11.13 -9.26
CA GLY A 228 15.56 -11.20 -10.71
C GLY A 228 14.93 -12.46 -11.32
N THR A 229 14.74 -12.45 -12.64
CA THR A 229 14.39 -13.61 -13.44
C THR A 229 15.32 -13.68 -14.66
N GLY A 230 15.93 -14.84 -14.87
CA GLY A 230 16.81 -15.10 -16.01
C GLY A 230 16.01 -15.09 -17.32
N VAL A 231 16.50 -14.37 -18.31
CA VAL A 231 15.92 -14.30 -19.66
C VAL A 231 17.02 -14.51 -20.69
N CYS A 232 16.70 -15.13 -21.83
CA CYS A 232 17.61 -15.11 -22.97
C CYS A 232 17.31 -13.88 -23.83
N VAL A 233 18.33 -13.27 -24.43
CA VAL A 233 18.15 -12.24 -25.46
C VAL A 233 19.21 -12.43 -26.53
N GLN A 234 18.80 -12.79 -27.74
CA GLN A 234 19.71 -13.04 -28.88
C GLN A 234 20.83 -14.03 -28.52
N GLY A 235 20.47 -15.14 -27.86
CA GLY A 235 21.38 -16.22 -27.48
C GLY A 235 22.34 -15.87 -26.34
N ASN A 236 22.10 -14.75 -25.63
CA ASN A 236 22.91 -14.31 -24.50
C ASN A 236 22.05 -14.24 -23.23
N CYS A 237 22.48 -14.91 -22.16
CA CYS A 237 21.78 -14.85 -20.89
C CYS A 237 21.85 -13.45 -20.27
N ASN A 238 20.68 -13.00 -19.83
CA ASN A 238 20.46 -11.71 -19.18
C ASN A 238 19.45 -11.92 -18.03
N PHE A 239 19.05 -10.85 -17.36
CA PHE A 239 17.98 -10.91 -16.37
C PHE A 239 17.14 -9.63 -16.38
N VAL A 240 15.86 -9.78 -16.08
CA VAL A 240 14.98 -8.68 -15.67
C VAL A 240 14.81 -8.72 -14.15
N CYS A 241 14.39 -7.62 -13.54
CA CYS A 241 14.05 -7.56 -12.13
C CYS A 241 12.52 -7.63 -11.95
N SER A 242 12.06 -8.04 -10.76
CA SER A 242 10.66 -7.86 -10.36
C SER A 242 10.24 -6.39 -10.44
N SER A 243 8.94 -6.11 -10.58
CA SER A 243 8.37 -4.78 -10.85
C SER A 243 8.90 -3.66 -9.95
N ASP A 244 9.18 -4.00 -8.69
CA ASP A 244 9.46 -3.04 -7.62
C ASP A 244 10.98 -2.84 -7.42
N LEU A 245 11.81 -3.50 -8.25
CA LEU A 245 13.27 -3.54 -8.12
C LEU A 245 13.96 -3.01 -9.39
N THR A 246 14.96 -2.14 -9.20
CA THR A 246 15.77 -1.60 -10.30
C THR A 246 17.01 -2.47 -10.54
N LYS A 247 17.35 -2.65 -11.82
CA LYS A 247 18.57 -3.37 -12.23
C LYS A 247 19.81 -2.49 -12.02
N CYS A 248 20.62 -2.82 -11.02
CA CYS A 248 21.85 -2.13 -10.69
C CYS A 248 23.06 -3.04 -10.90
N GLY A 249 23.74 -2.86 -12.05
CA GLY A 249 24.86 -3.71 -12.45
C GLY A 249 24.43 -5.17 -12.64
N SER A 250 24.98 -6.05 -11.80
CA SER A 250 24.67 -7.49 -11.75
C SER A 250 23.55 -7.87 -10.76
N GLY A 251 22.95 -6.91 -10.06
CA GLY A 251 21.91 -7.13 -9.06
C GLY A 251 20.55 -6.49 -9.41
N CYS A 252 19.53 -6.90 -8.67
CA CYS A 252 18.25 -6.20 -8.56
C CYS A 252 18.16 -5.55 -7.16
N VAL A 253 17.77 -4.29 -7.09
CA VAL A 253 17.88 -3.46 -5.87
C VAL A 253 16.62 -2.61 -5.70
N ASP A 254 16.08 -2.55 -4.48
CA ASP A 254 15.05 -1.57 -4.13
C ASP A 254 15.69 -0.20 -3.88
N ILE A 255 15.59 0.66 -4.89
CA ILE A 255 16.11 2.04 -4.85
C ILE A 255 15.30 2.97 -3.93
N ASN A 256 14.22 2.47 -3.30
CA ASN A 256 13.41 3.22 -2.35
C ASN A 256 13.83 2.98 -0.89
N SER A 257 14.62 1.93 -0.63
CA SER A 257 15.07 1.53 0.73
C SER A 257 16.56 1.23 0.88
N ASP A 258 17.30 0.91 -0.19
CA ASP A 258 18.76 0.69 -0.11
C ASP A 258 19.55 2.01 0.06
N PRO A 259 20.25 2.23 1.18
CA PRO A 259 21.07 3.42 1.40
C PRO A 259 22.28 3.57 0.48
N GLN A 260 22.62 2.56 -0.34
CA GLN A 260 23.70 2.61 -1.33
C GLN A 260 23.22 2.93 -2.76
N ASN A 261 21.90 2.87 -3.00
CA ASN A 261 21.29 2.97 -4.33
C ASN A 261 20.00 3.81 -4.33
N CYS A 262 19.91 4.82 -3.47
CA CYS A 262 18.67 5.54 -3.17
C CYS A 262 18.26 6.51 -4.30
N ASP A 263 17.04 6.41 -4.81
CA ASP A 263 16.60 7.07 -6.07
C ASP A 263 17.43 6.64 -7.30
N GLY A 264 18.22 5.56 -7.20
CA GLY A 264 18.93 4.96 -8.34
C GLY A 264 20.31 4.40 -8.03
N CYS A 265 20.78 3.54 -8.93
CA CYS A 265 22.03 2.78 -8.77
C CYS A 265 23.25 3.67 -8.46
N GLY A 266 23.97 3.35 -7.38
CA GLY A 266 25.16 4.06 -6.92
C GLY A 266 24.92 5.40 -6.22
N LYS A 267 23.66 5.86 -6.07
CA LYS A 267 23.32 7.03 -5.26
C LYS A 267 23.34 6.68 -3.76
N GLY A 268 24.55 6.55 -3.21
CA GLY A 268 24.74 6.30 -1.79
C GLY A 268 24.38 7.52 -0.92
N CYS A 269 23.60 7.31 0.14
CA CYS A 269 23.19 8.36 1.06
C CYS A 269 24.35 8.79 1.98
N PHE A 270 24.86 10.00 1.74
CA PHE A 270 25.84 10.62 2.61
C PHE A 270 25.26 10.93 3.99
N ALA A 271 26.06 10.75 5.04
CA ALA A 271 25.66 10.99 6.42
C ALA A 271 26.73 11.80 7.19
N PRO A 272 26.33 12.69 8.12
CA PRO A 272 27.27 13.47 8.94
C PRO A 272 28.02 12.59 9.96
N ALA A 273 28.97 13.18 10.67
CA ALA A 273 29.67 12.50 11.76
C ALA A 273 28.69 11.97 12.83
N ASN A 274 28.93 10.74 13.29
CA ASN A 274 28.06 9.97 14.21
C ASN A 274 26.67 9.60 13.65
N ALA A 275 26.54 9.50 12.33
CA ALA A 275 25.34 9.04 11.65
C ALA A 275 25.60 7.84 10.72
N SER A 276 24.51 7.25 10.22
CA SER A 276 24.49 6.33 9.09
C SER A 276 23.44 6.81 8.07
N GLY A 277 23.74 6.68 6.78
CA GLY A 277 22.81 7.04 5.71
C GLY A 277 21.62 6.06 5.67
N VAL A 278 20.43 6.57 5.37
CA VAL A 278 19.21 5.78 5.19
C VAL A 278 18.47 6.24 3.94
N CYS A 279 17.82 5.32 3.24
CA CYS A 279 16.91 5.65 2.15
C CYS A 279 15.47 5.49 2.64
N VAL A 280 14.62 6.49 2.38
CA VAL A 280 13.22 6.50 2.82
C VAL A 280 12.34 6.95 1.66
N GLY A 281 11.73 5.98 0.95
CA GLY A 281 10.88 6.28 -0.22
C GLY A 281 11.67 6.93 -1.36
N GLY A 282 12.93 6.52 -1.54
CA GLY A 282 13.87 7.10 -2.52
C GLY A 282 14.53 8.41 -2.07
N ALA A 283 14.08 9.03 -0.99
CA ALA A 283 14.79 10.18 -0.42
C ALA A 283 15.94 9.72 0.49
N CYS A 284 17.15 10.23 0.23
CA CYS A 284 18.26 10.07 1.18
C CYS A 284 18.05 10.94 2.42
N ASP A 285 18.20 10.32 3.58
CA ASP A 285 18.30 10.97 4.88
C ASP A 285 19.41 10.28 5.70
N PHE A 286 19.56 10.65 6.98
CA PHE A 286 20.47 9.98 7.91
C PHE A 286 19.79 9.68 9.25
N SER A 287 20.16 8.56 9.87
CA SER A 287 19.86 8.25 11.26
C SER A 287 21.10 8.49 12.12
N CYS A 288 20.93 8.96 13.36
CA CYS A 288 22.05 9.12 14.29
C CYS A 288 22.38 7.79 14.99
N ASN A 289 23.67 7.48 15.05
CA ASN A 289 24.15 6.31 15.77
C ASN A 289 24.05 6.58 17.28
N ALA A 290 23.61 5.60 18.08
CA ALA A 290 23.49 5.79 19.52
C ALA A 290 24.87 6.14 20.15
N PRO A 291 24.93 7.04 21.15
CA PRO A 291 23.83 7.71 21.86
C PRO A 291 23.38 9.05 21.25
N TYR A 292 23.79 9.40 20.03
CA TYR A 292 23.58 10.74 19.48
C TYR A 292 22.13 10.99 19.04
N THR A 293 21.63 12.21 19.28
CA THR A 293 20.31 12.70 18.85
C THR A 293 20.43 13.50 17.54
N LYS A 294 19.41 13.44 16.67
CA LYS A 294 19.34 14.19 15.41
C LYS A 294 18.89 15.63 15.65
N CYS A 295 19.82 16.58 15.54
CA CYS A 295 19.58 18.00 15.73
C CYS A 295 19.75 18.74 14.40
N GLY A 296 18.65 18.85 13.64
CA GLY A 296 18.67 19.41 12.29
C GLY A 296 19.51 18.55 11.34
N SER A 297 20.52 19.16 10.72
CA SER A 297 21.42 18.52 9.74
C SER A 297 22.59 17.74 10.34
N ALA A 298 22.66 17.57 11.67
CA ALA A 298 23.77 16.84 12.30
C ALA A 298 23.36 16.10 13.59
N CYS A 299 24.19 15.14 13.99
CA CYS A 299 24.05 14.41 15.23
C CYS A 299 24.77 15.12 16.39
N ARG A 300 24.17 15.10 17.59
CA ARG A 300 24.67 15.75 18.82
C ARG A 300 24.51 14.82 20.02
N ASN A 301 25.50 14.81 20.92
CA ASN A 301 25.42 14.03 22.16
C ASN A 301 24.73 14.89 23.22
N THR A 302 23.40 14.78 23.32
CA THR A 302 22.58 15.62 24.21
C THR A 302 22.88 15.38 25.69
N GLN A 303 23.71 14.40 26.06
CA GLN A 303 24.12 14.16 27.44
C GLN A 303 25.38 14.94 27.86
N THR A 304 26.18 15.44 26.90
CA THR A 304 27.47 16.11 27.17
C THR A 304 27.71 17.38 26.36
N ASP A 305 26.92 17.64 25.32
CA ASP A 305 27.04 18.83 24.48
C ASP A 305 26.43 20.06 25.18
N ILE A 306 27.22 21.12 25.36
CA ILE A 306 26.79 22.37 26.00
C ILE A 306 25.82 23.20 25.13
N ASP A 307 25.78 22.99 23.82
CA ASP A 307 24.88 23.70 22.89
C ASP A 307 23.55 22.95 22.65
N ASN A 308 23.47 21.69 23.08
CA ASN A 308 22.33 20.79 22.85
C ASN A 308 22.00 19.95 24.10
N CYS A 309 22.12 20.53 25.29
CA CYS A 309 22.08 19.77 26.53
C CYS A 309 20.65 19.34 26.89
N GLY A 310 20.41 18.04 26.97
CA GLY A 310 19.08 17.43 27.19
C GLY A 310 18.20 17.43 25.94
N THR A 311 18.24 18.49 25.13
CA THR A 311 17.54 18.58 23.85
C THR A 311 18.26 19.48 22.84
N CYS A 312 17.94 19.32 21.55
CA CYS A 312 18.55 20.09 20.46
C CYS A 312 18.34 21.60 20.63
N GLY A 313 19.42 22.38 20.51
CA GLY A 313 19.40 23.83 20.68
C GLY A 313 19.29 24.33 22.13
N GLN A 314 19.25 23.44 23.13
CA GLN A 314 19.30 23.83 24.54
C GLN A 314 20.74 24.17 24.95
N ILE A 315 21.14 25.41 24.65
CA ILE A 315 22.43 25.96 25.06
C ILE A 315 22.44 26.17 26.58
N CYS A 316 23.52 25.77 27.24
CA CYS A 316 23.70 25.97 28.68
C CYS A 316 24.13 27.41 29.00
N PRO A 317 23.47 28.10 29.96
CA PRO A 317 23.81 29.48 30.30
C PRO A 317 25.25 29.63 30.82
N VAL A 318 26.03 30.53 30.20
CA VAL A 318 27.38 30.89 30.67
C VAL A 318 27.27 31.71 31.98
N PRO A 319 27.81 31.23 33.11
CA PRO A 319 27.73 31.94 34.38
C PRO A 319 28.85 33.00 34.51
N THR A 320 28.60 34.09 35.23
CA THR A 320 29.67 35.02 35.59
C THR A 320 30.66 34.34 36.53
N ASN A 321 31.95 34.33 36.19
CA ASN A 321 33.05 33.67 36.92
C ASN A 321 32.99 32.12 36.93
N GLY A 322 32.43 31.50 35.89
CA GLY A 322 32.48 30.06 35.68
C GLY A 322 32.28 29.68 34.22
N GLU A 323 32.34 28.39 33.94
CA GLU A 323 32.04 27.81 32.64
C GLU A 323 30.73 27.00 32.69
N PRO A 324 29.94 26.95 31.61
CA PRO A 324 28.81 26.03 31.50
C PRO A 324 29.30 24.60 31.34
N VAL A 325 28.54 23.63 31.89
CA VAL A 325 28.76 22.20 31.62
C VAL A 325 27.44 21.50 31.34
N CYS A 326 27.45 20.52 30.44
CA CYS A 326 26.35 19.58 30.29
C CYS A 326 26.74 18.25 30.95
N ASN A 327 25.93 17.79 31.91
CA ASN A 327 26.13 16.50 32.55
C ASN A 327 24.83 15.68 32.50
N SER A 328 24.87 14.53 31.84
CA SER A 328 23.72 13.62 31.70
C SER A 328 22.46 14.31 31.14
N GLY A 329 22.65 15.34 30.30
CA GLY A 329 21.56 16.12 29.70
C GLY A 329 20.98 17.21 30.60
N THR A 330 21.63 17.52 31.71
CA THR A 330 21.29 18.68 32.57
C THR A 330 22.40 19.72 32.49
N CYS A 331 22.03 20.98 32.23
CA CYS A 331 22.96 22.11 32.32
C CYS A 331 23.34 22.38 33.78
N GLY A 332 24.64 22.42 34.04
CA GLY A 332 25.25 22.85 35.29
C GLY A 332 26.35 23.89 35.04
N ILE A 333 27.08 24.22 36.09
CA ILE A 333 28.18 25.20 36.06
C ILE A 333 29.40 24.67 36.79
N VAL A 334 30.60 25.07 36.34
CA VAL A 334 31.85 24.89 37.07
C VAL A 334 32.45 26.26 37.33
N CYS A 335 32.66 26.62 38.59
CA CYS A 335 33.19 27.93 38.95
C CYS A 335 34.70 27.98 38.85
N ILE A 336 35.22 29.07 38.26
CA ILE A 336 36.65 29.30 38.14
C ILE A 336 37.17 29.72 39.53
N PRO A 337 38.24 29.11 40.08
CA PRO A 337 38.79 29.52 41.37
C PRO A 337 39.18 31.01 41.38
N PRO A 338 38.91 31.76 42.47
CA PRO A 338 38.50 31.31 43.80
C PRO A 338 36.97 31.26 44.04
N TYR A 339 36.15 31.32 42.99
CA TYR A 339 34.69 31.32 43.14
C TYR A 339 34.14 29.91 43.42
N VAL A 340 33.03 29.84 44.15
CA VAL A 340 32.36 28.59 44.55
C VAL A 340 30.92 28.59 44.02
N ALA A 341 30.41 27.42 43.63
CA ALA A 341 29.05 27.27 43.11
C ALA A 341 28.02 27.36 44.25
N CYS A 342 27.21 28.42 44.21
CA CYS A 342 26.04 28.60 45.06
C CYS A 342 24.79 28.53 44.17
N SER A 343 24.18 27.34 44.13
CA SER A 343 23.15 26.98 43.15
C SER A 343 23.63 27.25 41.71
N SER A 344 22.97 28.12 40.95
CA SER A 344 23.33 28.48 39.57
C SER A 344 24.25 29.70 39.44
N GLN A 345 24.91 30.15 40.51
CA GLN A 345 25.80 31.31 40.50
C GLN A 345 27.17 31.03 41.15
N CYS A 346 28.24 31.53 40.54
CA CYS A 346 29.59 31.48 41.10
C CYS A 346 29.83 32.68 42.02
N LYS A 347 30.08 32.42 43.30
CA LYS A 347 30.22 33.45 44.36
C LYS A 347 31.60 33.41 44.99
N ASN A 348 32.18 34.58 45.27
CA ASN A 348 33.43 34.67 46.02
C ASN A 348 33.12 34.68 47.52
N LEU A 349 33.19 33.50 48.16
CA LEU A 349 32.85 33.35 49.57
C LEU A 349 33.74 34.16 50.52
N LYS A 350 34.84 34.76 50.04
CA LYS A 350 35.72 35.62 50.85
C LYS A 350 35.29 37.09 50.89
N THR A 351 34.45 37.54 49.94
CA THR A 351 34.16 38.97 49.72
C THR A 351 32.69 39.29 49.40
N ASP A 352 31.84 38.30 49.08
CA ASP A 352 30.41 38.51 48.81
C ASP A 352 29.62 38.64 50.14
N PRO A 353 29.01 39.81 50.46
CA PRO A 353 28.22 39.99 51.67
C PRO A 353 26.92 39.17 51.71
N GLN A 354 26.49 38.54 50.61
CA GLN A 354 25.34 37.64 50.57
C GLN A 354 25.72 36.15 50.67
N ASN A 355 27.01 35.82 50.58
CA ASN A 355 27.53 34.45 50.56
C ASN A 355 28.84 34.34 51.37
N CYS A 356 28.92 35.00 52.52
CA CYS A 356 30.17 35.19 53.25
C CYS A 356 30.55 33.94 54.06
N GLY A 357 31.66 33.30 53.70
CA GLY A 357 32.12 32.03 54.28
C GLY A 357 31.32 30.80 53.82
N GLY A 358 30.12 30.99 53.26
CA GLY A 358 29.26 29.92 52.74
C GLY A 358 28.11 30.46 51.90
N CYS A 359 27.55 29.61 51.02
CA CYS A 359 26.43 29.98 50.17
C CYS A 359 25.18 30.34 50.99
N GLY A 360 24.53 31.46 50.65
CA GLY A 360 23.37 32.00 51.37
C GLY A 360 23.67 32.63 52.73
N VAL A 361 24.94 32.66 53.17
CA VAL A 361 25.34 33.31 54.43
C VAL A 361 25.42 34.81 54.22
N ALA A 362 24.28 35.48 54.35
CA ALA A 362 24.20 36.93 54.27
C ALA A 362 24.66 37.61 55.57
N CYS A 363 25.50 38.63 55.44
CA CYS A 363 25.91 39.49 56.54
C CYS A 363 24.76 40.41 56.97
N ALA A 364 24.80 40.85 58.24
CA ALA A 364 23.86 41.84 58.77
C ALA A 364 23.91 43.16 57.97
N SER A 365 22.83 43.95 57.99
CA SER A 365 22.77 45.20 57.24
C SER A 365 23.90 46.16 57.63
N GLY A 366 24.72 46.57 56.65
CA GLY A 366 25.91 47.41 56.84
C GLY A 366 27.20 46.68 57.21
N ALA A 367 27.19 45.36 57.41
CA ALA A 367 28.39 44.55 57.63
C ALA A 367 29.04 44.12 56.30
N ALA A 368 30.38 44.07 56.27
CA ALA A 368 31.17 43.68 55.10
C ALA A 368 31.65 42.23 55.20
N CYS A 369 31.84 41.56 54.06
CA CYS A 369 32.50 40.26 54.04
C CYS A 369 34.01 40.43 53.83
N VAL A 370 34.81 40.02 54.81
CA VAL A 370 36.28 40.11 54.79
C VAL A 370 36.88 38.73 55.08
N SER A 371 37.63 38.19 54.13
CA SER A 371 38.26 36.86 54.21
C SER A 371 37.29 35.71 54.57
N GLY A 372 36.00 35.86 54.27
CA GLY A 372 34.95 34.87 54.58
C GLY A 372 34.35 34.98 55.98
N LYS A 373 34.48 36.15 56.63
CA LYS A 373 33.76 36.51 57.85
C LYS A 373 32.99 37.81 57.65
N CYS A 374 31.78 37.88 58.19
CA CYS A 374 31.04 39.14 58.29
C CYS A 374 31.63 39.98 59.42
N LEU A 375 32.13 41.18 59.11
CA LEU A 375 32.60 42.17 60.07
C LEU A 375 31.61 43.35 60.10
N GLY A 376 31.15 43.73 61.29
CA GLY A 376 30.33 44.92 61.48
C GLY A 376 31.15 46.20 61.41
N ILE A 377 30.48 47.35 61.31
CA ILE A 377 31.12 48.69 61.27
C ILE A 377 31.96 49.05 62.51
N ASN A 378 31.91 48.22 63.56
CA ASN A 378 32.62 48.37 64.83
C ASN A 378 33.66 47.25 65.08
N ASP A 379 33.82 46.28 64.18
CA ASP A 379 34.84 45.24 64.29
C ASP A 379 36.20 45.76 63.76
N PRO A 380 37.32 45.53 64.45
CA PRO A 380 38.65 45.76 63.90
C PRO A 380 38.99 44.72 62.83
N ASN A 381 39.68 45.16 61.77
CA ASN A 381 40.24 44.30 60.72
C ASN A 381 41.45 43.48 61.22
#